data_AF-A0A0C2CUE7-F1
#
_entry.id   AF-A0A0C2CUE7-F1
#
_cell.length_a   1.000
_cell.length_b   1.000
_cell.length_c   1.000
_cell.angle_alpha   90.00
_cell.angle_beta   90.00
_cell.angle_gamma   90.00
#
_symmetry.space_group_name_H-M   'P 1'
#
loop_
_entity.id
_entity.type
_entity.pdbx_description
1 polymer ?
#
loop_
_entity_poly.entity_id
_entity_poly.type
_entity_poly.pdbx_seq_one_letter_code
_entity_poly.pdbx_strand_id
1 'polypeptide(L)'
;MSEPIEKAYGDIVYNFRYLSDKERESLFPEPSKYAIHFSSYAAEGNQYVPFLKKQLLDLGVVFEQRAVKSVEELGNEGFDVVVNCAGLNAGKIAGDDATVYPIRGVVFQVEAPWHKHFNYRDFSTFTIPKNESVVLGSVKQVNRFDTEITEEDRRDIWQRYQKLQPAMKGAKILGEWCHLRPARDSIRVESVERRTNNGKPYTVVHHYGHGGHGFTVGWGTSLRAAALVEKALGSRSKL
;
A
#
# COMPACT_ATOMS: atom_id res chain seq x y z
N MET A 1 33.65 -9.83 3.14
CA MET A 1 33.38 -8.39 3.34
C MET A 1 31.90 -8.18 3.06
N SER A 2 31.10 -8.10 4.11
CA SER A 2 29.64 -7.95 4.04
C SER A 2 29.31 -6.46 3.90
N GLU A 3 28.92 -6.02 2.70
CA GLU A 3 28.22 -4.74 2.59
C GLU A 3 26.88 -4.85 3.34
N PRO A 4 26.59 -3.94 4.29
CA PRO A 4 25.54 -4.19 5.25
C PRO A 4 24.18 -3.80 4.67
N ILE A 5 23.25 -4.74 4.81
CA ILE A 5 21.78 -4.58 4.62
C ILE A 5 21.23 -3.38 5.44
N GLU A 6 22.01 -2.79 6.36
CA GLU A 6 21.70 -1.57 7.12
C GLU A 6 21.41 -0.34 6.24
N LYS A 7 21.94 -0.28 5.02
CA LYS A 7 21.84 0.91 4.16
C LYS A 7 20.48 1.17 3.50
N ALA A 8 19.52 0.24 3.57
CA ALA A 8 18.33 0.38 2.71
C ALA A 8 17.31 1.41 3.25
N TYR A 9 17.10 1.50 4.57
CA TYR A 9 16.10 2.41 5.16
C TYR A 9 16.43 2.89 6.58
N GLY A 10 17.47 2.38 7.24
CA GLY A 10 17.82 2.76 8.61
C GLY A 10 18.10 4.27 8.74
N ASP A 11 18.71 4.85 7.72
CA ASP A 11 19.07 6.28 7.66
C ASP A 11 17.89 7.21 7.30
N ILE A 12 16.74 6.65 6.88
CA ILE A 12 15.56 7.42 6.46
C ILE A 12 14.59 7.61 7.62
N VAL A 13 14.47 6.59 8.47
CA VAL A 13 13.58 6.61 9.64
C VAL A 13 14.27 7.26 10.83
N TYR A 14 13.48 7.76 11.78
CA TYR A 14 14.03 8.43 12.95
C TYR A 14 14.42 7.43 14.03
N ASN A 15 15.45 7.74 14.82
CA ASN A 15 15.84 6.97 16.01
C ASN A 15 16.10 5.48 15.73
N PHE A 16 16.61 5.14 14.54
CA PHE A 16 16.97 3.77 14.20
C PHE A 16 18.06 3.24 15.13
N ARG A 17 17.80 2.10 15.76
CA ARG A 17 18.80 1.35 16.54
C ARG A 17 18.37 -0.10 16.75
N TYR A 18 19.32 -0.95 17.10
CA TYR A 18 19.01 -2.26 17.66
C TYR A 18 18.55 -2.14 19.11
N LEU A 19 17.60 -2.97 19.51
CA LEU A 19 17.24 -3.14 20.92
C LEU A 19 18.28 -4.01 21.62
N SER A 20 18.62 -3.62 22.86
CA SER A 20 19.42 -4.45 23.75
C SER A 20 18.66 -5.71 24.20
N ASP A 21 19.38 -6.73 24.67
CA ASP A 21 18.79 -7.96 25.20
C ASP A 21 17.77 -7.67 26.32
N LYS A 22 18.15 -6.79 27.25
CA LYS A 22 17.27 -6.34 28.34
C LYS A 22 15.99 -5.69 27.82
N GLU A 23 16.07 -4.84 26.80
CA GLU A 23 14.87 -4.23 26.20
C GLU A 23 13.98 -5.29 25.55
N ARG A 24 14.56 -6.17 24.72
CA ARG A 24 13.82 -7.24 24.03
C ARG A 24 13.08 -8.14 25.01
N GLU A 25 13.77 -8.63 26.04
CA GLU A 25 13.23 -9.52 27.07
C GLU A 25 12.19 -8.83 27.95
N SER A 26 12.30 -7.51 28.15
CA SER A 26 11.30 -6.74 28.90
C SER A 26 10.03 -6.42 28.11
N LEU A 27 10.13 -6.29 26.78
CA LEU A 27 9.03 -5.86 25.90
C LEU A 27 8.24 -7.03 25.32
N PHE A 28 8.87 -8.17 25.10
CA PHE A 28 8.28 -9.31 24.40
C PHE A 28 8.46 -10.59 25.23
N PRO A 29 7.39 -11.36 25.48
CA PRO A 29 7.50 -12.65 26.18
C PRO A 29 8.35 -13.67 25.41
N GLU A 30 8.26 -13.65 24.08
CA GLU A 30 9.03 -14.49 23.17
C GLU A 30 9.82 -13.58 22.20
N PRO A 31 10.93 -12.98 22.66
CA PRO A 31 11.67 -12.01 21.86
C PRO A 31 12.40 -12.69 20.70
N SER A 32 12.34 -12.07 19.51
CA SER A 32 13.22 -12.44 18.40
C SER A 32 14.69 -12.21 18.80
N LYS A 33 15.61 -12.99 18.23
CA LYS A 33 17.06 -12.88 18.49
C LYS A 33 17.57 -11.45 18.28
N TYR A 34 17.05 -10.77 17.27
CA TYR A 34 17.33 -9.36 16.98
C TYR A 34 16.02 -8.60 16.82
N ALA A 35 16.01 -7.34 17.24
CA ALA A 35 14.91 -6.42 17.04
C ALA A 35 15.47 -5.01 16.85
N ILE A 36 14.82 -4.24 15.98
CA ILE A 36 15.13 -2.83 15.75
C ILE A 36 14.03 -1.96 16.31
N HIS A 37 14.40 -0.75 16.70
CA HIS A 37 13.50 0.33 17.08
C HIS A 37 13.73 1.49 16.13
N PHE A 38 12.64 2.14 15.72
CA PHE A 38 12.66 3.40 15.01
C PHE A 38 11.31 4.10 15.17
N SER A 39 11.27 5.39 14.88
CA SER A 39 10.05 6.19 14.78
C SER A 39 9.74 6.48 13.32
N SER A 40 8.46 6.39 12.95
CA SER A 40 7.96 6.63 11.61
C SER A 40 6.55 7.22 11.66
N TYR A 41 6.01 7.58 10.50
CA TYR A 41 4.66 8.09 10.37
C TYR A 41 3.67 6.96 10.04
N ALA A 42 2.48 7.04 10.62
CA ALA A 42 1.32 6.26 10.20
C ALA A 42 0.34 7.19 9.48
N ALA A 43 -0.18 6.75 8.34
CA ALA A 43 -1.22 7.44 7.60
C ALA A 43 -2.49 6.59 7.57
N GLU A 44 -3.58 7.14 8.09
CA GLU A 44 -4.89 6.49 8.06
C GLU A 44 -5.57 6.74 6.71
N GLY A 45 -5.66 5.71 5.86
CA GLY A 45 -6.17 5.86 4.49
C GLY A 45 -7.60 6.42 4.40
N ASN A 46 -8.46 6.09 5.37
CA ASN A 46 -9.82 6.63 5.49
C ASN A 46 -9.88 8.13 5.82
N GLN A 47 -8.77 8.73 6.27
CA GLN A 47 -8.66 10.18 6.48
C GLN A 47 -7.83 10.84 5.37
N TYR A 48 -6.71 10.22 5.01
CA TYR A 48 -5.76 10.76 4.05
C TYR A 48 -6.33 10.84 2.63
N VAL A 49 -7.05 9.81 2.17
CA VAL A 49 -7.61 9.80 0.81
C VAL A 49 -8.71 10.85 0.63
N PRO A 50 -9.68 11.00 1.55
CA PRO A 50 -10.64 12.13 1.48
C PRO A 50 -9.97 13.50 1.53
N PHE A 51 -8.90 13.66 2.33
CA PHE A 51 -8.13 14.90 2.38
C PHE A 51 -7.49 15.23 1.02
N LEU A 52 -6.87 14.26 0.35
CA LEU A 52 -6.32 14.45 -1.01
C LEU A 52 -7.42 14.77 -2.03
N LYS A 53 -8.57 14.06 -1.96
CA LYS A 53 -9.72 14.34 -2.85
C LYS A 53 -10.22 15.78 -2.68
N LYS A 54 -10.33 16.27 -1.45
CA LYS A 54 -10.74 17.66 -1.17
C LYS A 54 -9.77 18.65 -1.83
N GLN A 55 -8.47 18.48 -1.66
CA GLN A 55 -7.48 19.35 -2.29
C GLN A 55 -7.60 19.36 -3.83
N LEU A 56 -7.86 18.21 -4.45
CA LEU A 56 -8.06 18.13 -5.89
C LEU A 56 -9.35 18.84 -6.34
N LEU A 57 -10.44 18.71 -5.58
CA LEU A 57 -11.69 19.45 -5.85
C LEU A 57 -11.49 20.97 -5.73
N ASP A 58 -10.74 21.42 -4.72
CA ASP A 58 -10.42 22.84 -4.53
C ASP A 58 -9.56 23.41 -5.68
N LEU A 59 -8.81 22.54 -6.38
CA LEU A 59 -8.06 22.87 -7.60
C LEU A 59 -8.90 22.74 -8.90
N GLY A 60 -10.20 22.42 -8.79
CA GLY A 60 -11.10 22.29 -9.94
C GLY A 60 -11.04 20.94 -10.66
N VAL A 61 -10.43 19.90 -10.07
CA VAL A 61 -10.42 18.55 -10.64
C VAL A 61 -11.82 17.94 -10.59
N VAL A 62 -12.30 17.44 -11.73
CA VAL A 62 -13.59 16.77 -11.86
C VAL A 62 -13.46 15.29 -11.49
N PHE A 63 -14.37 14.80 -10.64
CA PHE A 63 -14.49 13.38 -10.29
C PHE A 63 -15.74 12.79 -10.95
N GLU A 64 -15.54 11.75 -11.75
CA GLU A 64 -16.62 11.00 -12.39
C GLU A 64 -16.67 9.58 -11.86
N GLN A 65 -17.87 9.09 -11.53
CA GLN A 65 -18.09 7.70 -11.15
C GLN A 65 -18.53 6.89 -12.37
N ARG A 66 -17.59 6.16 -12.96
CA ARG A 66 -17.88 5.22 -14.06
C ARG A 66 -16.93 4.03 -14.08
N ALA A 67 -17.33 2.97 -14.76
CA ALA A 67 -16.48 1.82 -15.05
C ALA A 67 -15.72 2.04 -16.35
N VAL A 68 -14.40 1.90 -16.32
CA VAL A 68 -13.53 1.96 -17.49
C VAL A 68 -13.07 0.53 -17.82
N LYS A 69 -13.23 0.12 -19.08
CA LYS A 69 -12.91 -1.26 -19.50
C LYS A 69 -11.48 -1.39 -19.99
N SER A 70 -10.92 -0.36 -20.60
CA SER A 70 -9.54 -0.34 -21.06
C SER A 70 -8.99 1.07 -21.18
N VAL A 71 -7.66 1.21 -21.28
CA VAL A 71 -7.02 2.52 -21.50
C VAL A 71 -7.29 3.08 -22.91
N GLU A 72 -7.59 2.22 -23.88
CA GLU A 72 -7.96 2.60 -25.25
C GLU A 72 -9.31 3.30 -25.32
N GLU A 73 -10.27 2.91 -24.46
CA GLU A 73 -11.56 3.60 -24.31
C GLU A 73 -11.32 5.10 -24.04
N LEU A 74 -10.47 5.40 -23.05
CA LEU A 74 -10.12 6.77 -22.68
C LEU A 74 -9.35 7.50 -23.79
N GLY A 75 -8.41 6.83 -24.47
CA GLY A 75 -7.74 7.42 -25.62
C GLY A 75 -8.74 7.83 -26.71
N ASN A 76 -9.71 6.96 -27.02
CA ASN A 76 -10.75 7.20 -28.04
C ASN A 76 -11.77 8.26 -27.63
N GLU A 77 -11.99 8.50 -26.33
CA GLU A 77 -12.76 9.63 -25.81
C GLU A 77 -12.04 10.99 -25.99
N GLY A 78 -10.77 10.98 -26.41
CA GLY A 78 -10.02 12.17 -26.78
C GLY A 78 -8.98 12.61 -25.75
N PHE A 79 -8.80 11.86 -24.64
CA PHE A 79 -7.79 12.18 -23.64
C PHE A 79 -6.38 12.07 -24.22
N ASP A 80 -5.61 13.16 -24.10
CA ASP A 80 -4.24 13.21 -24.60
C ASP A 80 -3.27 12.36 -23.76
N VAL A 81 -3.51 12.30 -22.45
CA VAL A 81 -2.74 11.51 -21.48
C VAL A 81 -3.70 10.78 -20.55
N VAL A 82 -3.42 9.50 -20.31
CA VAL A 82 -4.16 8.64 -19.37
C VAL A 82 -3.19 8.14 -18.31
N VAL A 83 -3.46 8.39 -17.03
CA VAL A 83 -2.65 7.82 -15.93
C VAL A 83 -3.39 6.62 -15.34
N ASN A 84 -2.86 5.41 -15.56
CA ASN A 84 -3.45 4.18 -15.06
C ASN A 84 -2.97 3.89 -13.62
N CYS A 85 -3.82 4.24 -12.65
CA CYS A 85 -3.65 3.96 -11.22
C CYS A 85 -4.68 2.94 -10.68
N ALA A 86 -5.21 2.04 -11.52
CA ALA A 86 -6.38 1.20 -11.16
C ALA A 86 -6.09 0.01 -10.21
N GLY A 87 -4.96 0.03 -9.50
CA GLY A 87 -4.60 -1.00 -8.50
C GLY A 87 -4.61 -2.41 -9.09
N LEU A 88 -5.43 -3.30 -8.53
CA LEU A 88 -5.55 -4.69 -8.98
C LEU A 88 -6.05 -4.80 -10.42
N ASN A 89 -6.93 -3.90 -10.83
CA ASN A 89 -7.51 -3.91 -12.17
C ASN A 89 -6.62 -3.22 -13.20
N ALA A 90 -5.51 -2.61 -12.78
CA ALA A 90 -4.63 -1.87 -13.67
C ALA A 90 -4.02 -2.77 -14.75
N GLY A 91 -3.73 -4.02 -14.41
CA GLY A 91 -3.25 -5.03 -15.35
C GLY A 91 -4.28 -5.31 -16.44
N LYS A 92 -5.50 -5.63 -16.01
CA LYS A 92 -6.65 -5.86 -16.90
C LYS A 92 -6.90 -4.71 -17.87
N ILE A 93 -6.99 -3.47 -17.39
CA ILE A 93 -7.29 -2.33 -18.27
C ILE A 93 -6.12 -1.92 -19.17
N ALA A 94 -4.89 -2.35 -18.86
CA ALA A 94 -3.71 -2.12 -19.68
C ALA A 94 -3.40 -3.28 -20.66
N GLY A 95 -4.14 -4.38 -20.59
CA GLY A 95 -3.90 -5.59 -21.39
C GLY A 95 -2.74 -6.46 -20.90
N ASP A 96 -2.30 -6.32 -19.64
CA ASP A 96 -1.25 -7.13 -19.00
C ASP A 96 -1.76 -7.81 -17.71
N ASP A 97 -2.99 -8.31 -17.71
CA ASP A 97 -3.71 -8.85 -16.54
C ASP A 97 -2.89 -9.84 -15.71
N ALA A 98 -2.16 -10.76 -16.36
CA ALA A 98 -1.36 -11.81 -15.72
C ALA A 98 -0.21 -11.28 -14.83
N THR A 99 0.12 -9.99 -14.93
CA THR A 99 1.24 -9.40 -14.18
C THR A 99 0.84 -8.86 -12.82
N VAL A 100 -0.46 -8.70 -12.55
CA VAL A 100 -0.99 -8.16 -11.30
C VAL A 100 -1.78 -9.25 -10.57
N TYR A 101 -1.49 -9.44 -9.29
CA TYR A 101 -2.15 -10.46 -8.49
C TYR A 101 -2.49 -9.96 -7.08
N PRO A 102 -3.55 -10.49 -6.45
CA PRO A 102 -3.89 -10.13 -5.08
C PRO A 102 -2.98 -10.82 -4.08
N ILE A 103 -2.57 -10.07 -3.05
CA ILE A 103 -2.14 -10.66 -1.78
C ILE A 103 -3.19 -10.30 -0.73
N ARG A 104 -4.07 -11.25 -0.45
CA ARG A 104 -5.15 -11.10 0.52
C ARG A 104 -4.60 -10.88 1.92
N GLY A 105 -5.21 -9.95 2.65
CA GLY A 105 -4.90 -9.66 4.03
C GLY A 105 -6.15 -9.36 4.84
N VAL A 106 -6.16 -9.84 6.07
CA VAL A 106 -7.22 -9.63 7.05
C VAL A 106 -6.66 -8.79 8.18
N VAL A 107 -7.40 -7.80 8.63
CA VAL A 107 -7.02 -6.95 9.75
C VAL A 107 -8.17 -6.81 10.72
N PHE A 108 -7.83 -6.63 11.99
CA PHE A 108 -8.76 -6.26 13.05
C PHE A 108 -8.43 -4.87 13.52
N GLN A 109 -9.46 -4.09 13.83
CA GLN A 109 -9.35 -2.88 14.61
C GLN A 109 -9.83 -3.18 16.01
N VAL A 110 -9.00 -2.85 16.99
CA VAL A 110 -9.27 -3.12 18.40
C VAL A 110 -9.14 -1.86 19.26
N GLU A 111 -9.88 -1.85 20.35
CA GLU A 111 -9.74 -0.86 21.41
C GLU A 111 -8.58 -1.29 22.31
N ALA A 112 -7.45 -0.60 22.18
CA ALA A 112 -6.25 -0.83 22.97
C ALA A 112 -5.51 0.49 23.24
N PRO A 113 -6.09 1.41 24.04
CA PRO A 113 -5.55 2.75 24.26
C PRO A 113 -4.14 2.75 24.88
N TRP A 114 -3.74 1.67 25.55
CA TRP A 114 -2.40 1.48 26.11
C TRP A 114 -1.31 1.25 25.05
N HIS A 115 -1.68 0.88 23.82
CA HIS A 115 -0.73 0.45 22.80
C HIS A 115 -0.27 1.60 21.91
N LYS A 116 0.92 2.14 22.19
CA LYS A 116 1.44 3.36 21.54
C LYS A 116 2.57 3.12 20.53
N HIS A 117 3.10 1.90 20.46
CA HIS A 117 4.18 1.54 19.55
C HIS A 117 3.65 0.61 18.46
N PHE A 118 4.10 0.80 17.22
CA PHE A 118 3.88 -0.25 16.22
C PHE A 118 4.81 -1.44 16.54
N ASN A 119 4.33 -2.65 16.27
CA ASN A 119 5.17 -3.84 16.24
C ASN A 119 5.11 -4.46 14.87
N TYR A 120 6.17 -5.15 14.46
CA TYR A 120 6.21 -5.84 13.18
C TYR A 120 7.11 -7.07 13.28
N ARG A 121 6.57 -8.26 12.98
CA ARG A 121 7.26 -9.56 13.03
C ARG A 121 6.84 -10.44 11.85
N ASP A 122 7.81 -11.11 11.23
CA ASP A 122 7.64 -12.09 10.15
C ASP A 122 6.76 -11.63 8.97
N PHE A 123 6.83 -10.33 8.67
CA PHE A 123 6.08 -9.67 7.60
C PHE A 123 4.54 -9.80 7.64
N SER A 124 3.99 -10.45 8.65
CA SER A 124 2.58 -10.82 8.74
C SER A 124 2.01 -10.58 10.14
N THR A 125 2.82 -10.21 11.12
CA THR A 125 2.34 -9.85 12.47
C THR A 125 2.72 -8.40 12.75
N PHE A 126 1.86 -7.45 12.37
CA PHE A 126 1.98 -6.04 12.74
C PHE A 126 0.83 -5.44 13.56
N THR A 127 1.18 -4.61 14.55
CA THR A 127 0.23 -3.66 15.16
C THR A 127 0.59 -2.26 14.73
N ILE A 128 -0.39 -1.46 14.35
CA ILE A 128 -0.21 -0.05 14.00
C ILE A 128 -1.23 0.75 14.83
N PRO A 129 -0.77 1.55 15.80
CA PRO A 129 -1.63 2.52 16.48
C PRO A 129 -2.24 3.52 15.48
N LYS A 130 -3.55 3.72 15.61
CA LYS A 130 -4.33 4.80 15.00
C LYS A 130 -4.61 5.87 16.04
N ASN A 131 -5.29 6.95 15.65
CA ASN A 131 -5.69 8.01 16.58
C ASN A 131 -6.52 7.48 17.77
N GLU A 132 -7.50 6.61 17.52
CA GLU A 132 -8.48 6.15 18.52
C GLU A 132 -8.49 4.62 18.74
N SER A 133 -7.62 3.87 18.06
CA SER A 133 -7.67 2.41 18.06
C SER A 133 -6.32 1.83 17.63
N VAL A 134 -6.21 0.50 17.56
CA VAL A 134 -5.05 -0.19 17.00
C VAL A 134 -5.51 -1.11 15.90
N VAL A 135 -4.80 -1.11 14.78
CA VAL A 135 -4.97 -2.13 13.74
C VAL A 135 -3.96 -3.24 14.00
N LEU A 136 -4.43 -4.47 14.02
CA LEU A 136 -3.59 -5.67 14.06
C LEU A 136 -3.88 -6.56 12.86
N GLY A 137 -2.83 -7.08 12.25
CA GLY A 137 -2.96 -7.95 11.09
C GLY A 137 -1.64 -8.61 10.75
N SER A 138 -1.56 -9.49 9.79
CA SER A 138 -2.55 -9.92 8.84
C SER A 138 -2.23 -11.36 8.47
N VAL A 139 -3.09 -12.00 7.69
CA VAL A 139 -2.65 -13.10 6.81
C VAL A 139 -1.99 -12.51 5.55
N LYS A 140 -1.16 -13.31 4.87
CA LYS A 140 -0.59 -12.99 3.55
C LYS A 140 -0.82 -14.14 2.61
N GLN A 141 -1.95 -14.13 1.93
CA GLN A 141 -2.37 -15.21 1.03
C GLN A 141 -2.30 -14.72 -0.41
N VAL A 142 -1.28 -15.18 -1.13
CA VAL A 142 -1.03 -14.83 -2.54
C VAL A 142 -2.07 -15.51 -3.43
N ASN A 143 -2.53 -14.84 -4.48
CA ASN A 143 -3.50 -15.34 -5.47
C ASN A 143 -4.87 -15.72 -4.90
N ARG A 144 -5.21 -15.25 -3.69
CA ARG A 144 -6.55 -15.40 -3.11
C ARG A 144 -7.38 -14.14 -3.38
N PHE A 145 -8.49 -14.29 -4.10
CA PHE A 145 -9.30 -13.18 -4.61
C PHE A 145 -10.55 -12.89 -3.76
N ASP A 146 -11.00 -13.83 -2.95
CA ASP A 146 -12.16 -13.60 -2.09
C ASP A 146 -11.84 -12.66 -0.93
N THR A 147 -12.89 -12.07 -0.38
CA THR A 147 -12.82 -11.18 0.79
C THR A 147 -13.48 -11.79 2.02
N GLU A 148 -13.75 -13.10 2.00
CA GLU A 148 -14.42 -13.83 3.09
C GLU A 148 -13.44 -14.08 4.22
N ILE A 149 -13.69 -13.53 5.42
CA ILE A 149 -12.86 -13.76 6.61
C ILE A 149 -13.25 -15.08 7.27
N THR A 150 -12.33 -16.04 7.29
CA THR A 150 -12.57 -17.37 7.86
C THR A 150 -12.23 -17.44 9.34
N GLU A 151 -12.81 -18.38 10.08
CA GLU A 151 -12.44 -18.65 11.49
C GLU A 151 -10.96 -19.02 11.65
N GLU A 152 -10.37 -19.65 10.64
CA GLU A 152 -8.94 -19.93 10.62
C GLU A 152 -8.10 -18.65 10.54
N ASP A 153 -8.48 -17.69 9.67
CA ASP A 153 -7.82 -16.38 9.60
C ASP A 153 -7.89 -15.68 10.97
N ARG A 154 -9.06 -15.69 11.62
CA ARG A 154 -9.25 -15.09 12.96
C ARG A 154 -8.37 -15.76 14.00
N ARG A 155 -8.41 -17.09 14.08
CA ARG A 155 -7.66 -17.88 15.05
C ARG A 155 -6.15 -17.69 14.88
N ASP A 156 -5.63 -17.78 13.65
CA ASP A 156 -4.21 -17.59 13.36
C ASP A 156 -3.72 -16.21 13.82
N ILE A 157 -4.41 -15.16 13.39
CA ILE A 157 -4.05 -13.79 13.72
C ILE A 157 -4.03 -13.62 15.24
N TRP A 158 -5.11 -13.97 15.95
CA TRP A 158 -5.20 -13.81 17.40
C TRP A 158 -4.14 -14.59 18.17
N GLN A 159 -3.86 -15.84 17.79
CA GLN A 159 -2.82 -16.65 18.42
C GLN A 159 -1.44 -16.00 18.30
N ARG A 160 -1.09 -15.46 17.12
CA ARG A 160 0.19 -14.76 16.92
C ARG A 160 0.30 -13.49 17.76
N TYR A 161 -0.79 -12.74 17.91
CA TYR A 161 -0.81 -11.52 18.72
C TYR A 161 -0.76 -11.76 20.21
N GLN A 162 -1.48 -12.76 20.71
CA GLN A 162 -1.43 -13.11 22.13
C GLN A 162 -0.02 -13.53 22.56
N LYS A 163 0.74 -14.18 21.67
CA LYS A 163 2.17 -14.49 21.90
C LYS A 163 3.08 -13.25 21.83
N LEU A 164 2.82 -12.33 20.90
CA LEU A 164 3.64 -11.13 20.73
C LEU A 164 3.40 -10.09 21.84
N GLN A 165 2.14 -9.88 22.18
CA GLN A 165 1.66 -8.85 23.11
C GLN A 165 0.46 -9.41 23.90
N PRO A 166 0.69 -10.10 25.03
CA PRO A 166 -0.36 -10.70 25.85
C PRO A 166 -1.42 -9.69 26.34
N ALA A 167 -1.06 -8.41 26.45
CA ALA A 167 -1.98 -7.32 26.78
C ALA A 167 -3.11 -7.14 25.75
N MET A 168 -2.99 -7.70 24.54
CA MET A 168 -4.07 -7.74 23.55
C MET A 168 -5.16 -8.75 23.89
N LYS A 169 -4.92 -9.66 24.86
CA LYS A 169 -5.93 -10.63 25.28
C LYS A 169 -7.14 -9.90 25.87
N GLY A 170 -8.31 -10.13 25.27
CA GLY A 170 -9.57 -9.50 25.69
C GLY A 170 -9.76 -8.08 25.18
N ALA A 171 -8.87 -7.56 24.32
CA ALA A 171 -9.10 -6.30 23.64
C ALA A 171 -10.39 -6.37 22.82
N LYS A 172 -11.25 -5.35 22.96
CA LYS A 172 -12.54 -5.29 22.26
C LYS A 172 -12.30 -5.09 20.76
N ILE A 173 -12.86 -5.98 19.94
CA ILE A 173 -12.88 -5.82 18.48
C ILE A 173 -13.89 -4.74 18.11
N LEU A 174 -13.43 -3.71 17.43
CA LEU A 174 -14.26 -2.64 16.87
C LEU A 174 -14.69 -2.95 15.44
N GLY A 175 -13.90 -3.74 14.71
CA GLY A 175 -14.22 -4.20 13.37
C GLY A 175 -13.14 -5.12 12.82
N GLU A 176 -13.49 -5.83 11.76
CA GLU A 176 -12.58 -6.66 10.99
C GLU A 176 -12.91 -6.52 9.51
N TRP A 177 -11.88 -6.58 8.66
CA TRP A 177 -12.10 -6.51 7.22
C TRP A 177 -10.96 -7.15 6.45
N CYS A 178 -11.28 -7.57 5.24
CA CYS A 178 -10.35 -8.16 4.29
C CYS A 178 -10.03 -7.18 3.17
N HIS A 179 -8.79 -7.19 2.70
CA HIS A 179 -8.36 -6.44 1.52
C HIS A 179 -7.48 -7.28 0.63
N LEU A 180 -7.35 -6.83 -0.62
CA LEU A 180 -6.51 -7.41 -1.63
C LEU A 180 -5.42 -6.41 -2.02
N ARG A 181 -4.17 -6.72 -1.70
CA ARG A 181 -3.03 -5.87 -2.07
C ARG A 181 -2.74 -6.03 -3.57
N PRO A 182 -2.61 -4.93 -4.35
CA PRO A 182 -2.33 -4.99 -5.79
C PRO A 182 -0.85 -5.29 -6.06
N ALA A 183 -0.45 -6.55 -5.94
CA ALA A 183 0.95 -6.95 -6.08
C ALA A 183 1.36 -7.14 -7.54
N ARG A 184 2.64 -6.88 -7.79
CA ARG A 184 3.41 -7.22 -8.98
C ARG A 184 4.82 -7.58 -8.52
N ASP A 185 5.58 -8.26 -9.38
CA ASP A 185 6.99 -8.54 -9.11
C ASP A 185 7.83 -7.24 -9.04
N SER A 186 7.41 -6.21 -9.79
CA SER A 186 7.93 -4.85 -9.69
C SER A 186 6.82 -3.82 -9.91
N ILE A 187 6.94 -2.68 -9.23
CA ILE A 187 6.04 -1.54 -9.43
C ILE A 187 6.22 -1.02 -10.85
N ARG A 188 5.12 -0.89 -11.60
CA ARG A 188 5.14 -0.37 -12.97
C ARG A 188 4.93 1.15 -12.92
N VAL A 189 5.98 1.90 -13.25
CA VAL A 189 5.93 3.37 -13.44
C VAL A 189 6.62 3.74 -14.75
N GLU A 190 5.86 3.78 -15.84
CA GLU A 190 6.38 4.02 -17.19
C GLU A 190 5.34 4.67 -18.11
N SER A 191 5.81 5.28 -19.19
CA SER A 191 4.96 5.86 -20.23
C SER A 191 5.00 5.03 -21.51
N VAL A 192 3.85 4.79 -22.12
CA VAL A 192 3.69 4.07 -23.39
C VAL A 192 2.90 4.95 -24.36
N GLU A 193 3.43 5.15 -25.56
CA GLU A 193 2.67 5.79 -26.64
C GLU A 193 1.67 4.82 -27.24
N ARG A 194 0.47 5.31 -27.50
CA ARG A 194 -0.63 4.56 -28.09
C ARG A 194 -1.29 5.42 -29.17
N ARG A 195 -2.14 4.79 -29.99
CA ARG A 195 -2.96 5.48 -30.98
C ARG A 195 -4.41 5.12 -30.78
N THR A 196 -5.28 6.11 -30.95
CA THR A 196 -6.73 5.92 -31.04
C THR A 196 -7.09 5.16 -32.32
N ASN A 197 -8.35 4.74 -32.43
CA ASN A 197 -8.89 4.09 -33.63
C ASN A 197 -8.75 4.97 -34.89
N ASN A 198 -8.77 6.30 -34.71
CA ASN A 198 -8.59 7.28 -35.79
C ASN A 198 -7.12 7.68 -35.99
N GLY A 199 -6.18 7.00 -35.34
CA GLY A 199 -4.74 7.22 -35.49
C GLY A 199 -4.16 8.39 -34.70
N LYS A 200 -4.97 9.19 -33.98
CA LYS A 200 -4.50 10.27 -33.07
C LYS A 200 -3.61 9.66 -31.98
N PRO A 201 -2.39 10.17 -31.75
CA PRO A 201 -1.53 9.69 -30.68
C PRO A 201 -2.06 10.12 -29.30
N TYR A 202 -1.94 9.23 -28.32
CA TYR A 202 -2.14 9.53 -26.91
C TYR A 202 -1.08 8.78 -26.07
N THR A 203 -0.91 9.16 -24.80
CA THR A 203 0.11 8.56 -23.93
C THR A 203 -0.56 7.94 -22.72
N VAL A 204 -0.18 6.71 -22.39
CA VAL A 204 -0.59 6.05 -21.15
C VAL A 204 0.59 6.05 -20.20
N VAL A 205 0.42 6.62 -19.00
CA VAL A 205 1.37 6.50 -17.90
C VAL A 205 0.85 5.44 -16.93
N HIS A 206 1.52 4.29 -16.90
CA HIS A 206 1.21 3.21 -15.96
C HIS A 206 1.79 3.55 -14.59
N HIS A 207 0.99 3.41 -13.53
CA HIS A 207 1.40 3.68 -12.15
C HIS A 207 0.67 2.76 -11.16
N TYR A 208 1.10 1.50 -11.07
CA TYR A 208 0.45 0.46 -10.26
C TYR A 208 1.40 -0.68 -9.85
N GLY A 209 0.89 -1.62 -9.05
CA GLY A 209 1.65 -2.79 -8.58
C GLY A 209 2.35 -2.60 -7.24
N HIS A 210 1.86 -1.69 -6.41
CA HIS A 210 2.50 -1.31 -5.14
C HIS A 210 2.40 -2.35 -4.01
N GLY A 211 1.64 -3.44 -4.21
CA GLY A 211 1.44 -4.47 -3.21
C GLY A 211 1.01 -3.90 -1.86
N GLY A 212 1.74 -4.24 -0.80
CA GLY A 212 1.48 -3.76 0.56
C GLY A 212 2.10 -2.41 0.92
N HIS A 213 2.77 -1.73 -0.02
CA HIS A 213 3.67 -0.61 0.27
C HIS A 213 3.21 0.71 -0.37
N GLY A 214 1.98 0.77 -0.90
CA GLY A 214 1.45 1.93 -1.63
C GLY A 214 1.50 3.24 -0.87
N PHE A 215 1.24 3.24 0.44
CA PHE A 215 1.40 4.45 1.26
C PHE A 215 2.86 4.84 1.47
N THR A 216 3.75 3.87 1.66
CA THR A 216 5.17 4.11 1.94
C THR A 216 5.91 4.72 0.75
N VAL A 217 5.67 4.19 -0.47
CA VAL A 217 6.41 4.62 -1.68
C VAL A 217 5.56 5.46 -2.63
N GLY A 218 4.28 5.69 -2.28
CA GLY A 218 3.28 6.34 -3.13
C GLY A 218 3.75 7.69 -3.65
N TRP A 219 4.19 8.59 -2.77
CA TRP A 219 4.67 9.92 -3.16
C TRP A 219 5.84 9.87 -4.15
N GLY A 220 6.87 9.06 -3.88
CA GLY A 220 8.02 8.93 -4.77
C GLY A 220 7.62 8.42 -6.16
N THR A 221 6.75 7.41 -6.20
CA THR A 221 6.23 6.87 -7.48
C THR A 221 5.32 7.87 -8.20
N SER A 222 4.54 8.68 -7.48
CA SER A 222 3.71 9.75 -8.05
C SER A 222 4.57 10.86 -8.67
N LEU A 223 5.68 11.27 -8.04
CA LEU A 223 6.61 12.24 -8.63
C LEU A 223 7.19 11.73 -9.95
N ARG A 224 7.55 10.45 -10.00
CA ARG A 224 8.01 9.82 -11.24
C ARG A 224 6.92 9.80 -12.31
N ALA A 225 5.69 9.45 -11.96
CA ALA A 225 4.55 9.46 -12.87
C ALA A 225 4.26 10.88 -13.41
N ALA A 226 4.30 11.90 -12.54
CA ALA A 226 4.13 13.31 -12.92
C ALA A 226 5.18 13.76 -13.94
N ALA A 227 6.47 13.45 -13.72
CA ALA A 227 7.53 13.76 -14.66
C ALA A 227 7.34 13.10 -16.04
N LEU A 228 6.75 11.89 -16.08
CA LEU A 228 6.41 11.21 -17.34
C LEU A 228 5.23 11.90 -18.06
N VAL A 229 4.23 12.37 -17.31
CA VAL A 229 3.12 13.16 -17.86
C VAL A 229 3.64 14.48 -18.43
N GLU A 230 4.48 15.21 -17.70
CA GLU A 230 5.08 16.47 -18.16
C GLU A 230 5.87 16.27 -19.45
N LYS A 231 6.70 15.21 -19.53
CA LYS A 231 7.42 14.86 -20.75
C LYS A 231 6.48 14.59 -21.93
N ALA A 232 5.37 13.87 -21.69
CA ALA A 232 4.38 13.55 -22.71
C ALA A 232 3.61 14.76 -23.23
N LEU A 233 3.37 15.77 -22.39
CA LEU A 233 2.74 17.03 -22.78
C LEU A 233 3.75 17.98 -23.45
N GLY A 234 4.98 18.02 -22.96
CA GLY A 234 6.06 18.86 -23.51
C GLY A 234 6.54 18.42 -24.90
N SER A 235 6.54 17.13 -25.20
CA SER A 235 6.86 16.62 -26.55
C SER A 235 5.82 17.02 -27.60
N ARG A 236 4.58 17.32 -27.18
CA ARG A 236 3.49 17.71 -28.08
C ARG A 236 3.40 19.22 -28.33
N SER A 237 4.01 20.04 -27.46
CA SER A 237 4.03 21.51 -27.62
C SER A 237 5.07 22.02 -28.64
N LYS A 238 5.83 21.12 -29.29
CA LYS A 238 6.88 21.47 -30.28
C LYS A 238 6.46 21.26 -31.74
N LEU A 239 5.16 21.20 -32.03
CA LEU A 239 4.57 21.18 -33.37
C LEU A 239 3.82 22.48 -33.62
#